data_AF-A0ABD6H9H1-F1
#
_entry.id   AF-A0ABD6H9H1-F1
#
_cell.length_a   1.000
_cell.length_b   1.000
_cell.length_c   1.000
_cell.angle_alpha   90.00
_cell.angle_beta   90.00
_cell.angle_gamma   90.00
#
_symmetry.space_group_name_H-M   'P 1'
#
loop_
_entity.id
_entity.type
_entity.pdbx_description
1 polymer ?
#
loop_
_entity_poly.entity_id
_entity_poly.type
_entity_poly.pdbx_seq_one_letter_code
_entity_poly.pdbx_strand_id
1 'polypeptide(L)'
;MTDDFDALSGLIGSYLHQDMDLEYQSVPEAIAGYARLTEDIRKQQLVQEMHEFLHRYHNDVEGEFSKRYWFDFSPQTLGQTVPEFFDMVRDIVTDPDSYHRFLPTN
;
A
#
# COMPACT_ATOMS: atom_id res chain seq x y z
N MET A 1 -5.18 -21.04 5.83
CA MET A 1 -4.05 -20.29 6.40
C MET A 1 -4.59 -18.90 6.61
N THR A 2 -4.64 -18.41 7.84
CA THR A 2 -5.11 -17.04 8.11
C THR A 2 -4.10 -16.11 7.48
N ASP A 3 -4.49 -15.37 6.44
CA ASP A 3 -3.64 -14.36 5.83
C ASP A 3 -3.41 -13.29 6.90
N ASP A 4 -2.20 -13.22 7.46
CA ASP A 4 -1.87 -12.32 8.58
C ASP A 4 -1.94 -10.83 8.16
N PHE A 5 -2.12 -10.57 6.85
CA PHE A 5 -2.12 -9.26 6.22
C PHE A 5 -3.21 -9.16 5.13
N ASP A 6 -4.44 -9.61 5.40
CA ASP A 6 -5.55 -9.66 4.43
C ASP A 6 -5.89 -8.27 3.84
N ALA A 7 -5.87 -7.22 4.67
CA ALA A 7 -6.18 -5.88 4.19
C ALA A 7 -5.05 -5.33 3.29
N LEU A 8 -3.79 -5.59 3.64
CA LEU A 8 -2.62 -5.23 2.83
C LEU A 8 -2.58 -6.02 1.51
N SER A 9 -2.77 -7.33 1.57
CA SER A 9 -2.86 -8.19 0.39
C SER A 9 -4.02 -7.77 -0.50
N GLY A 10 -5.16 -7.38 0.08
CA GLY A 10 -6.31 -6.86 -0.64
C GLY A 10 -6.05 -5.53 -1.36
N LEU A 11 -5.37 -4.58 -0.71
CA LEU A 11 -4.94 -3.32 -1.35
C LEU A 11 -4.02 -3.60 -2.54
N ILE A 12 -2.98 -4.41 -2.34
CA ILE A 12 -1.98 -4.66 -3.36
C ILE A 12 -2.59 -5.42 -4.54
N GLY A 13 -3.26 -6.54 -4.28
CA GLY A 13 -3.80 -7.39 -5.34
C GLY A 13 -5.00 -6.79 -6.08
N SER A 14 -5.78 -5.91 -5.45
CA SER A 14 -6.98 -5.35 -6.08
C SER A 14 -6.78 -3.95 -6.66
N TYR A 15 -5.81 -3.18 -6.18
CA TYR A 15 -5.61 -1.78 -6.61
C TYR A 15 -4.22 -1.50 -7.14
N LEU A 16 -3.18 -2.24 -6.73
CA LEU A 16 -1.78 -1.97 -7.12
C LEU A 16 -1.19 -3.06 -8.02
N HIS A 17 -2.04 -3.94 -8.56
CA HIS A 17 -1.62 -4.99 -9.49
C HIS A 17 -1.07 -4.40 -10.81
N GLN A 18 -0.48 -5.26 -11.64
CA GLN A 18 0.24 -4.86 -12.85
C GLN A 18 -0.57 -4.02 -13.86
N ASP A 19 -1.90 -4.19 -13.87
CA ASP A 19 -2.82 -3.48 -14.77
C ASP A 19 -3.45 -2.23 -14.13
N MET A 20 -2.94 -1.75 -12.98
CA MET A 20 -3.44 -0.55 -12.29
C MET A 20 -3.58 0.66 -13.24
N ASP A 21 -2.66 0.84 -14.19
CA ASP A 21 -2.67 1.96 -15.16
C ASP A 21 -3.94 2.02 -16.04
N LEU A 22 -4.70 0.91 -16.13
CA LEU A 22 -6.00 0.88 -16.82
C LEU A 22 -7.10 1.62 -16.04
N GLU A 23 -6.96 1.75 -14.72
CA GLU A 23 -7.98 2.32 -13.82
C GLU A 23 -7.52 3.61 -13.13
N TYR A 24 -6.22 3.72 -12.82
CA TYR A 24 -5.64 4.82 -12.06
C TYR A 24 -4.37 5.33 -12.71
N GLN A 25 -4.14 6.65 -12.64
CA GLN A 25 -2.98 7.27 -13.29
C GLN A 25 -1.68 7.12 -12.48
N SER A 26 -1.76 6.74 -11.20
CA SER A 26 -0.61 6.64 -10.30
C SER A 26 -0.94 5.81 -9.05
N VAL A 27 0.08 5.25 -8.39
CA VAL A 27 -0.09 4.48 -7.14
C VAL A 27 -0.77 5.29 -6.01
N PRO A 28 -0.39 6.56 -5.73
CA PRO A 28 -1.11 7.38 -4.76
C PRO A 28 -2.61 7.53 -5.07
N GLU A 29 -2.96 7.66 -6.35
CA GLU A 29 -4.34 7.79 -6.80
C GLU A 29 -5.13 6.49 -6.59
N ALA A 30 -4.52 5.34 -6.88
CA ALA A 30 -5.10 4.03 -6.61
C ALA A 30 -5.35 3.81 -5.11
N ILE A 31 -4.41 4.21 -4.24
CA ILE A 31 -4.57 4.16 -2.78
C ILE A 31 -5.72 5.08 -2.34
N ALA A 32 -5.85 6.27 -2.92
CA ALA A 32 -6.96 7.16 -2.64
C ALA A 32 -8.31 6.57 -3.09
N GLY A 33 -8.34 5.91 -4.26
CA GLY A 33 -9.49 5.14 -4.75
C GLY A 33 -9.92 4.07 -3.76
N TYR A 34 -8.97 3.25 -3.30
CA TYR A 34 -9.18 2.27 -2.23
C TYR A 34 -9.76 2.94 -0.97
N ALA A 35 -9.14 4.02 -0.51
CA ALA A 35 -9.54 4.71 0.72
C ALA A 35 -10.94 5.34 0.61
N ARG A 36 -11.38 5.78 -0.57
CA ARG A 36 -12.72 6.34 -0.77
C ARG A 36 -13.82 5.27 -0.77
N LEU A 37 -13.50 4.05 -1.19
CA LEU A 37 -14.48 2.95 -1.34
C LEU A 37 -14.48 1.97 -0.16
N THR A 38 -13.45 2.01 0.69
CA THR A 38 -13.27 1.08 1.81
C THR A 38 -13.86 1.63 3.11
N GLU A 39 -14.44 0.76 3.93
CA GLU A 39 -14.95 1.10 5.26
C GLU A 39 -13.83 1.42 6.26
N ASP A 40 -14.08 2.33 7.21
CA ASP A 40 -13.08 2.75 8.22
C ASP A 40 -12.46 1.60 9.01
N ILE A 41 -13.25 0.55 9.32
CA ILE A 41 -12.75 -0.63 10.03
C ILE A 41 -11.63 -1.31 9.23
N ARG A 42 -11.81 -1.45 7.91
CA ARG A 42 -10.83 -2.12 7.04
C ARG A 42 -9.61 -1.23 6.79
N LYS A 43 -9.77 0.09 6.76
CA LYS A 43 -8.65 1.05 6.77
C LYS A 43 -7.81 0.94 8.04
N GLN A 44 -8.45 0.86 9.20
CA GLN A 44 -7.76 0.70 10.48
C GLN A 44 -7.02 -0.64 10.55
N GLN A 45 -7.62 -1.71 10.03
CA GLN A 45 -6.96 -3.01 9.88
C GLN A 45 -5.70 -2.91 9.01
N LEU A 46 -5.79 -2.27 7.84
CA LEU A 46 -4.64 -2.05 6.97
C LEU A 46 -3.50 -1.31 7.69
N VAL A 47 -3.81 -0.23 8.43
CA VAL A 47 -2.79 0.52 9.19
C VAL A 47 -2.15 -0.34 10.28
N GLN A 48 -2.95 -1.13 11.00
CA GLN A 48 -2.45 -2.06 12.01
C GLN A 48 -1.57 -3.14 11.39
N GLU A 49 -1.98 -3.72 10.26
CA GLU A 49 -1.24 -4.73 9.52
C GLU A 49 0.11 -4.19 9.02
N MET A 50 0.16 -2.97 8.50
CA MET A 50 1.43 -2.31 8.13
C MET A 50 2.37 -2.15 9.33
N HIS A 51 1.87 -1.73 10.49
CA HIS A 51 2.68 -1.65 11.71
C HIS A 51 3.18 -3.02 12.17
N GLU A 52 2.30 -4.03 12.19
CA GLU A 52 2.66 -5.41 12.55
C GLU A 52 3.71 -5.98 11.58
N PHE A 53 3.59 -5.69 10.29
CA PHE A 53 4.55 -6.12 9.28
C PHE A 53 5.94 -5.54 9.54
N LEU A 54 6.03 -4.22 9.76
CA LEU A 54 7.30 -3.55 10.06
C LEU A 54 7.92 -4.08 11.36
N HIS A 55 7.11 -4.31 12.39
CA HIS A 55 7.58 -4.83 13.67
C HIS A 55 8.05 -6.29 13.57
N ARG A 56 7.26 -7.15 12.93
CA ARG A 56 7.54 -8.58 12.80
C ARG A 56 8.74 -8.85 11.91
N TYR A 57 8.90 -8.09 10.85
CA TYR A 57 9.96 -8.26 9.86
C TYR A 57 11.05 -7.20 9.93
N HIS A 58 11.22 -6.53 11.09
CA HIS A 58 12.18 -5.44 11.28
C HIS A 58 13.63 -5.73 10.81
N ASN A 59 14.03 -7.01 10.75
CA ASN A 59 15.35 -7.41 10.27
C ASN A 59 15.46 -7.57 8.74
N ASP A 60 14.34 -7.73 8.02
CA ASP A 60 14.30 -7.98 6.56
C ASP A 60 12.95 -7.55 5.95
N VAL A 61 12.53 -6.31 6.19
CA VAL A 61 11.21 -5.81 5.74
C VAL A 61 11.10 -5.88 4.21
N GLU A 62 12.12 -5.42 3.48
CA GLU A 62 12.16 -5.41 2.03
C GLU A 62 12.06 -6.83 1.45
N GLY A 63 12.84 -7.76 2.01
CA GLY A 63 12.87 -9.15 1.56
C GLY A 63 11.54 -9.86 1.79
N GLU A 64 10.92 -9.64 2.95
CA GLU A 64 9.62 -10.22 3.29
C GLU A 64 8.46 -9.62 2.47
N PHE A 65 8.52 -8.32 2.17
CA PHE A 65 7.54 -7.68 1.29
C PHE A 65 7.68 -8.21 -0.13
N SER A 66 8.90 -8.22 -0.66
CA SER A 66 9.20 -8.73 -2.00
C SER A 66 8.73 -10.17 -2.15
N LYS A 67 9.05 -11.08 -1.21
CA LYS A 67 8.59 -12.49 -1.27
C LYS A 67 7.08 -12.64 -1.46
N ARG A 68 6.28 -11.73 -0.92
CA ARG A 68 4.81 -11.77 -0.95
C ARG A 68 4.23 -11.09 -2.19
N TYR A 69 4.77 -9.92 -2.53
CA TYR A 69 4.09 -8.99 -3.42
C TYR A 69 4.86 -8.66 -4.69
N TRP A 70 6.11 -9.12 -4.86
CA TRP A 70 6.97 -8.74 -6.00
C TRP A 70 6.32 -8.91 -7.38
N PHE A 71 5.40 -9.88 -7.51
CA PHE A 71 4.70 -10.14 -8.75
C PHE A 71 3.68 -9.05 -9.08
N ASP A 72 2.95 -8.57 -8.07
CA ASP A 72 1.92 -7.54 -8.24
C ASP A 72 2.50 -6.13 -8.15
N PHE A 73 3.27 -5.86 -7.10
CA PHE A 73 3.74 -4.52 -6.77
C PHE A 73 5.07 -4.54 -6.01
N SER A 74 5.91 -3.54 -6.29
CA SER A 74 7.14 -3.27 -5.52
C SER A 74 7.29 -1.78 -5.26
N PRO A 75 7.48 -1.33 -4.01
CA PRO A 75 7.76 0.07 -3.65
C PRO A 75 8.93 0.68 -4.41
N GLN A 76 9.88 -0.16 -4.85
CA GLN A 76 11.05 0.27 -5.62
C GLN A 76 10.68 0.89 -6.98
N THR A 77 9.50 0.58 -7.55
CA THR A 77 9.03 1.23 -8.78
C THR A 77 8.72 2.71 -8.57
N LEU A 78 8.45 3.12 -7.32
CA LEU A 78 8.29 4.51 -6.89
C LEU A 78 9.58 5.13 -6.34
N GLY A 79 10.69 4.38 -6.31
CA GLY A 79 11.92 4.79 -5.66
C GLY A 79 11.83 4.84 -4.13
N GLN A 80 10.88 4.13 -3.52
CA GLN A 80 10.63 4.10 -2.08
C GLN A 80 11.04 2.76 -1.46
N THR A 81 11.40 2.79 -0.18
CA THR A 81 11.46 1.60 0.69
C THR A 81 10.05 1.20 1.15
N VAL A 82 9.87 -0.02 1.66
CA VAL A 82 8.59 -0.48 2.22
C VAL A 82 8.09 0.42 3.36
N PRO A 83 8.92 0.87 4.32
CA PRO A 83 8.46 1.81 5.35
C PRO A 83 7.98 3.14 4.77
N GLU A 84 8.66 3.68 3.75
CA GLU A 84 8.25 4.93 3.09
C GLU A 84 6.91 4.75 2.35
N PHE A 85 6.76 3.63 1.65
CA PHE A 85 5.50 3.26 1.02
C PHE A 85 4.36 3.13 2.05
N PHE A 86 4.60 2.48 3.19
CA PHE A 86 3.58 2.38 4.25
C PHE A 86 3.23 3.72 4.87
N ASP A 87 4.19 4.64 4.99
CA ASP A 87 3.91 6.00 5.48
C ASP A 87 2.99 6.76 4.52
N MET A 88 3.25 6.65 3.21
CA MET A 88 2.39 7.18 2.15
C MET A 88 0.99 6.56 2.19
N VAL A 89 0.89 5.22 2.26
CA VAL A 89 -0.41 4.53 2.35
C VAL A 89 -1.19 5.01 3.57
N ARG A 90 -0.54 5.14 4.74
CA ARG A 90 -1.18 5.63 5.96
C ARG A 90 -1.73 7.04 5.80
N ASP A 91 -0.95 7.95 5.21
CA ASP A 91 -1.37 9.35 5.00
C ASP A 91 -2.60 9.42 4.10
N ILE A 92 -2.57 8.74 2.95
CA ILE A 92 -3.66 8.74 1.97
C ILE A 92 -4.91 8.01 2.50
N VAL A 93 -4.75 6.91 3.22
CA VAL A 93 -5.90 6.18 3.80
C VAL A 93 -6.60 7.01 4.87
N THR A 94 -5.86 7.86 5.59
CA THR A 94 -6.40 8.78 6.60
C THR A 94 -7.03 10.02 5.98
N ASP A 95 -6.41 10.56 4.92
CA ASP A 95 -6.85 11.74 4.18
C ASP A 95 -6.75 11.45 2.67
N PRO A 96 -7.79 10.89 2.02
CA PRO A 96 -7.72 10.46 0.63
C PRO A 96 -7.37 11.57 -0.36
N ASP A 97 -7.65 12.82 -0.01
CA ASP A 97 -7.31 13.99 -0.84
C ASP A 97 -5.83 14.40 -0.70
N SER A 98 -5.08 13.81 0.23
CA SER A 98 -3.64 14.07 0.40
C SER A 98 -2.79 13.44 -0.71
N TYR A 99 -3.34 12.51 -1.50
CA TYR A 99 -2.62 11.77 -2.54
C TYR A 99 -1.88 12.67 -3.54
N HIS A 100 -2.42 13.87 -3.81
CA HIS A 100 -1.80 14.87 -4.66
C HIS A 100 -0.38 15.28 -4.21
N ARG A 101 -0.07 15.18 -2.91
CA ARG A 101 1.25 15.47 -2.35
C ARG A 101 2.31 14.46 -2.75
N PHE A 102 1.88 13.26 -3.13
CA PHE A 102 2.74 12.13 -3.51
C PHE A 102 2.84 11.95 -5.02
N LEU A 103 2.14 12.77 -5.80
CA LEU A 103 2.30 12.78 -7.25
C LEU A 103 3.65 13.41 -7.63
N PRO A 104 4.36 12.87 -8.63
CA PRO A 104 5.58 13.50 -9.11
C PRO A 104 5.26 14.91 -9.62
N THR A 105 5.99 15.91 -9.12
CA THR A 105 5.87 17.28 -9.62
C THR A 105 6.49 17.30 -11.02
N ASN A 106 5.66 17.54 -12.03
CA ASN A 106 6.05 17.62 -13.43
C ASN A 106 6.94 18.82 -13.73
#